data_AF-A0A2V1BBI6-F1
#
_entry.id   AF-A0A2V1BBI6-F1
#
_cell.length_a   1.000
_cell.length_b   1.000
_cell.length_c   1.000
_cell.angle_alpha   90.00
_cell.angle_beta   90.00
_cell.angle_gamma   90.00
#
_symmetry.space_group_name_H-M   'P 1'
#
loop_
_entity.id
_entity.type
_entity.pdbx_description
1 polymer ?
#
loop_
_entity_poly.entity_id
_entity_poly.type
_entity_poly.pdbx_seq_one_letter_code
_entity_poly.pdbx_strand_id
1 'polypeptide(L)'
;LPRIACFHGGGSTASIFTVQSEQLIKLLSNTFQFVFFDAPFTRDAGPGVLPIFTYDKYGPYRTWFSRSPDGTERPDGRGEDGRGEGGVERALRLIAEEGGEGEWVGLMGFSQGTRVVGGILADQMRRREMGVPRAEGELDFRFGILCMGAAAPMVSDLMHASLSEEDLITIPTLHLHGTKDVNYENGKKQLKAYYDQSTATVWDIAYHHAMPWYRADVLKFVEMIRKLY
;
A
#
# COMPACT_ATOMS: atom_id res chain seq x y z
N LEU A 1 12.52 14.57 8.14
CA LEU A 1 11.52 13.83 8.95
C LEU A 1 11.53 12.38 8.50
N PRO A 2 11.14 11.40 9.34
CA PRO A 2 10.89 10.05 8.87
C PRO A 2 9.87 10.02 7.72
N ARG A 3 10.04 9.11 6.77
CA ARG A 3 9.29 9.08 5.50
C ARG A 3 8.34 7.89 5.43
N ILE A 4 7.16 8.10 4.83
CA ILE A 4 6.15 7.08 4.54
C ILE A 4 5.92 7.02 3.03
N ALA A 5 6.18 5.86 2.43
CA ALA A 5 5.93 5.61 1.00
C ALA A 5 4.47 5.20 0.75
N CYS A 6 3.82 5.87 -0.20
CA CYS A 6 2.36 5.83 -0.36
C CYS A 6 1.95 5.30 -1.74
N PHE A 7 1.09 4.28 -1.76
CA PHE A 7 0.64 3.58 -2.96
C PHE A 7 -0.87 3.74 -3.18
N HIS A 8 -1.26 4.32 -4.31
CA HIS A 8 -2.65 4.62 -4.63
C HIS A 8 -3.47 3.37 -5.01
N GLY A 9 -4.80 3.50 -5.02
CA GLY A 9 -5.70 2.44 -5.49
C GLY A 9 -5.71 2.27 -7.01
N GLY A 10 -6.24 1.15 -7.51
CA GLY A 10 -6.32 0.90 -8.95
C GLY A 10 -7.23 1.92 -9.66
N GLY A 11 -6.75 2.49 -10.76
CA GLY A 11 -7.46 3.48 -11.54
C GLY A 11 -7.36 4.89 -10.96
N SER A 12 -6.28 5.15 -10.22
CA SER A 12 -5.94 6.44 -9.60
C SER A 12 -4.51 6.84 -9.99
N THR A 13 -3.97 7.88 -9.36
CA THR A 13 -2.57 8.33 -9.49
C THR A 13 -2.03 8.80 -8.15
N ALA A 14 -0.71 8.98 -8.06
CA ALA A 14 -0.04 9.59 -6.90
C ALA A 14 -0.64 10.96 -6.54
N SER A 15 -0.92 11.79 -7.56
CA SER A 15 -1.50 13.12 -7.37
C SER A 15 -2.92 13.08 -6.78
N ILE A 16 -3.77 12.17 -7.26
CA ILE A 16 -5.12 11.96 -6.72
C ILE A 16 -5.02 11.50 -5.26
N PHE A 17 -4.16 10.52 -4.98
CA PHE A 17 -4.05 9.98 -3.62
C PHE A 17 -3.47 11.01 -2.64
N THR A 18 -2.60 11.91 -3.12
CA THR A 18 -2.12 13.08 -2.35
C THR A 18 -3.29 13.98 -1.96
N VAL A 19 -4.18 14.33 -2.90
CA VAL A 19 -5.37 15.15 -2.63
C VAL A 19 -6.31 14.46 -1.64
N GLN A 20 -6.58 13.17 -1.84
CA GLN A 20 -7.44 12.37 -0.95
C GLN A 20 -6.87 12.27 0.47
N SER A 21 -5.55 12.40 0.63
CA SER A 21 -4.85 12.31 1.92
C SER A 21 -4.48 13.68 2.51
N GLU A 22 -4.88 14.80 1.89
CA GLU A 22 -4.37 16.13 2.19
C GLU A 22 -4.55 16.52 3.68
N GLN A 23 -5.72 16.25 4.26
CA GLN A 23 -5.97 16.56 5.67
C GLN A 23 -5.06 15.75 6.61
N LEU A 24 -4.82 14.48 6.29
CA LEU A 24 -3.94 13.61 7.05
C LEU A 24 -2.49 14.11 6.99
N ILE A 25 -2.01 14.42 5.78
CA ILE A 25 -0.66 14.95 5.54
C ILE A 25 -0.45 16.24 6.35
N LYS A 26 -1.41 17.17 6.30
CA LYS A 26 -1.33 18.44 7.05
C LYS A 26 -1.16 18.20 8.55
N LEU A 27 -1.94 17.28 9.12
CA LEU A 27 -1.92 16.99 10.56
C LEU A 27 -0.68 16.20 11.03
N LEU A 28 -0.03 15.48 10.13
CA LEU A 28 1.20 14.72 10.39
C LEU A 28 2.47 15.39 9.86
N SER A 29 2.37 16.60 9.31
CA SER A 29 3.48 17.33 8.66
C SER A 29 4.70 17.60 9.55
N ASN A 30 4.52 17.63 10.87
CA ASN A 30 5.62 17.76 11.84
C ASN A 30 6.18 16.41 12.31
N THR A 31 5.62 15.29 11.86
CA THR A 31 5.98 13.93 12.30
C THR A 31 6.54 13.10 11.15
N PHE A 32 5.91 13.15 9.98
CA PHE A 32 6.29 12.36 8.81
C PHE A 32 6.28 13.19 7.53
N GLN A 33 7.11 12.77 6.58
CA GLN A 33 6.98 13.14 5.18
C GLN A 33 6.29 12.00 4.42
N PHE A 34 5.21 12.31 3.72
CA PHE A 34 4.50 11.36 2.86
C PHE A 34 4.98 11.53 1.42
N VAL A 35 5.30 10.43 0.75
CA VAL A 35 5.74 10.43 -0.65
C VAL A 35 4.90 9.44 -1.44
N PHE A 36 4.33 9.91 -2.55
CA PHE A 36 3.31 9.18 -3.31
C PHE A 36 3.87 8.70 -4.63
N PHE A 37 3.69 7.41 -4.92
CA PHE A 37 4.25 6.76 -6.10
C PHE A 37 3.16 6.39 -7.10
N ASP A 38 3.46 6.53 -8.38
CA ASP A 38 2.58 6.16 -9.48
C ASP A 38 2.80 4.72 -9.92
N ALA A 39 1.71 4.00 -10.16
CA ALA A 39 1.77 2.62 -10.63
C ALA A 39 2.21 2.53 -12.11
N PRO A 40 2.82 1.41 -12.54
CA PRO A 40 3.48 1.33 -13.84
C PRO A 40 2.52 1.18 -15.03
N PHE A 41 1.32 0.63 -14.82
CA PHE A 41 0.39 0.31 -15.92
C PHE A 41 -0.78 1.28 -15.96
N THR A 42 -1.27 1.60 -17.14
CA THR A 42 -2.47 2.44 -17.31
C THR A 42 -3.76 1.64 -17.22
N ARG A 43 -4.85 2.25 -16.74
CA ARG A 43 -6.20 1.69 -16.79
C ARG A 43 -7.29 2.76 -16.71
N ASP A 44 -8.55 2.34 -16.80
CA ASP A 44 -9.71 3.19 -16.55
C ASP A 44 -9.81 3.63 -15.09
N ALA A 45 -10.54 4.73 -14.87
CA ALA A 45 -10.77 5.33 -13.56
C ALA A 45 -11.32 4.32 -12.55
N GLY A 46 -10.77 4.35 -11.33
CA GLY A 46 -11.22 3.54 -10.21
C GLY A 46 -12.46 4.10 -9.51
N PRO A 47 -13.03 3.36 -8.54
CA PRO A 47 -14.12 3.86 -7.71
C PRO A 47 -13.75 5.18 -7.01
N GLY A 48 -14.65 6.16 -7.06
CA GLY A 48 -14.47 7.45 -6.38
C GLY A 48 -13.51 8.44 -7.06
N VAL A 49 -12.94 8.09 -8.22
CA VAL A 49 -12.07 9.00 -9.00
C VAL A 49 -12.90 9.99 -9.80
N LEU A 50 -13.82 9.50 -10.63
CA LEU A 50 -14.74 10.35 -11.37
C LEU A 50 -15.99 10.68 -10.53
N PRO A 51 -16.61 11.87 -10.73
CA PRO A 51 -16.26 12.90 -11.72
C PRO A 51 -15.23 13.94 -11.24
N ILE A 52 -14.77 13.86 -9.99
CA ILE A 52 -13.96 14.93 -9.35
C ILE A 52 -12.55 15.02 -9.96
N PHE A 53 -11.92 13.87 -10.21
CA PHE A 53 -10.56 13.78 -10.73
C PHE A 53 -10.62 13.44 -12.21
N THR A 54 -10.74 14.48 -13.04
CA THR A 54 -10.89 14.35 -14.50
C THR A 54 -9.57 13.94 -15.18
N TYR A 55 -9.69 13.31 -16.35
CA TYR A 55 -8.55 12.72 -17.06
C TYR A 55 -7.55 13.78 -17.55
N ASP A 56 -8.03 14.94 -18.00
CA ASP A 56 -7.21 16.05 -18.48
C ASP A 56 -6.25 16.59 -17.41
N LYS A 57 -6.63 16.50 -16.13
CA LYS A 57 -5.85 17.02 -15.02
C LYS A 57 -5.10 15.94 -14.24
N TYR A 58 -5.69 14.76 -14.06
CA TYR A 58 -5.17 13.72 -13.18
C TYR A 58 -4.84 12.40 -13.88
N GLY A 59 -5.09 12.31 -15.18
CA GLY A 59 -4.74 11.15 -16.01
C GLY A 59 -3.28 11.18 -16.48
N PRO A 60 -2.81 10.08 -17.10
CA PRO A 60 -3.50 8.80 -17.24
C PRO A 60 -3.63 8.09 -15.89
N TYR A 61 -4.76 7.42 -15.63
CA TYR A 61 -4.95 6.63 -14.41
C TYR A 61 -4.19 5.31 -14.46
N ARG A 62 -3.78 4.80 -13.30
CA ARG A 62 -2.78 3.75 -13.19
C ARG A 62 -3.18 2.58 -12.29
N THR A 63 -2.51 1.43 -12.46
CA THR A 63 -2.70 0.18 -11.69
C THR A 63 -1.38 -0.51 -11.41
N TRP A 64 -1.32 -1.16 -10.25
CA TRP A 64 -0.13 -1.89 -9.78
C TRP A 64 -0.03 -3.30 -10.37
N PHE A 65 -1.14 -3.84 -10.87
CA PHE A 65 -1.24 -5.20 -11.40
C PHE A 65 -1.63 -5.16 -12.88
N SER A 66 -0.93 -5.94 -13.69
CA SER A 66 -1.32 -6.24 -15.07
C SER A 66 -2.18 -7.50 -15.13
N ARG A 67 -2.66 -7.83 -16.32
CA ARG A 67 -3.36 -9.07 -16.63
C ARG A 67 -2.65 -9.79 -17.76
N SER A 68 -2.66 -11.12 -17.75
CA SER A 68 -2.26 -11.94 -18.89
C SER A 68 -3.29 -11.84 -20.04
N PRO A 69 -2.95 -12.31 -21.25
CA PRO A 69 -3.85 -12.24 -22.41
C PRO A 69 -5.20 -12.96 -22.23
N ASP A 70 -5.26 -13.94 -21.32
CA ASP A 70 -6.49 -14.66 -20.94
C ASP A 70 -7.34 -13.90 -19.89
N GLY A 71 -6.91 -12.71 -19.48
CA GLY A 71 -7.59 -11.86 -18.51
C GLY A 71 -7.25 -12.15 -17.04
N THR A 72 -6.40 -13.14 -16.75
CA THR A 72 -5.99 -13.47 -15.37
C THR A 72 -5.10 -12.37 -14.80
N GLU A 73 -5.40 -11.87 -13.60
CA GLU A 73 -4.52 -10.89 -12.94
C GLU A 73 -3.19 -11.55 -12.56
N ARG A 74 -2.08 -10.86 -12.82
CA ARG A 74 -0.75 -11.34 -12.44
C ARG A 74 -0.44 -10.93 -11.00
N PRO A 75 -0.39 -11.86 -10.04
CA PRO A 75 -0.28 -11.53 -8.61
C PRO A 75 1.08 -10.92 -8.22
N ASP A 76 2.07 -11.02 -9.10
CA ASP A 76 3.43 -10.52 -8.93
C ASP A 76 3.64 -9.11 -9.52
N GLY A 77 2.60 -8.51 -10.13
CA GLY A 77 2.69 -7.17 -10.70
C GLY A 77 3.61 -7.06 -11.92
N ARG A 78 4.02 -8.18 -12.55
CA ARG A 78 4.79 -8.16 -13.80
C ARG A 78 3.98 -7.66 -14.99
N GLY A 79 4.65 -7.44 -16.13
CA GLY A 79 3.99 -7.10 -17.39
C GLY A 79 3.06 -8.21 -17.89
N GLU A 80 2.21 -7.91 -18.88
CA GLU A 80 1.22 -8.83 -19.46
C GLU A 80 1.85 -10.15 -19.95
N ASP A 81 3.07 -10.10 -20.49
CA ASP A 81 3.84 -11.25 -20.95
C ASP A 81 4.47 -12.10 -19.82
N GLY A 82 4.33 -11.65 -18.57
CA GLY A 82 4.89 -12.28 -17.38
C GLY A 82 6.39 -12.07 -17.24
N ARG A 83 6.98 -11.12 -17.96
CA ARG A 83 8.41 -10.83 -17.93
C ARG A 83 8.70 -9.50 -17.23
N GLY A 84 9.99 -9.28 -17.01
CA GLY A 84 10.53 -8.07 -16.38
C GLY A 84 10.53 -8.12 -14.86
N GLU A 85 10.81 -6.95 -14.29
CA GLU A 85 10.87 -6.70 -12.84
C GLU A 85 9.52 -6.96 -12.17
N GLY A 86 9.53 -7.73 -11.08
CA GLY A 86 8.38 -7.94 -10.20
C GLY A 86 7.89 -6.63 -9.58
N GLY A 87 6.63 -6.58 -9.19
CA GLY A 87 6.00 -5.35 -8.71
C GLY A 87 6.53 -4.90 -7.35
N VAL A 88 6.90 -5.84 -6.46
CA VAL A 88 7.50 -5.52 -5.16
C VAL A 88 8.90 -4.95 -5.36
N GLU A 89 9.72 -5.58 -6.20
CA GLU A 89 11.07 -5.14 -6.53
C GLU A 89 11.05 -3.75 -7.18
N ARG A 90 10.10 -3.53 -8.09
CA ARG A 90 9.86 -2.22 -8.71
C ARG A 90 9.50 -1.16 -7.68
N ALA A 91 8.61 -1.46 -6.74
CA ALA A 91 8.20 -0.52 -5.70
C ALA A 91 9.38 -0.18 -4.76
N LEU A 92 10.17 -1.17 -4.35
CA LEU A 92 11.38 -0.97 -3.56
C LEU A 92 12.41 -0.12 -4.30
N ARG A 93 12.62 -0.37 -5.60
CA ARG A 93 13.51 0.45 -6.44
C ARG A 93 13.03 1.89 -6.54
N LEU A 94 11.73 2.12 -6.77
CA LEU A 94 11.15 3.48 -6.78
C LEU A 94 11.38 4.20 -5.45
N ILE A 95 11.23 3.53 -4.31
CA ILE A 95 11.51 4.11 -2.99
C ILE A 95 13.00 4.42 -2.82
N ALA A 96 13.89 3.52 -3.26
CA ALA A 96 15.34 3.69 -3.13
C ALA A 96 15.90 4.81 -4.04
N GLU A 97 15.33 4.97 -5.23
CA GLU A 97 15.70 6.02 -6.20
C GLU A 97 15.09 7.38 -5.85
N GLU A 98 14.07 7.40 -4.99
CA GLU A 98 13.42 8.64 -4.56
C GLU A 98 14.32 9.43 -3.62
N GLY A 99 14.85 10.55 -4.15
CA GLY A 99 15.69 11.48 -3.41
C GLY A 99 15.01 12.12 -2.19
N GLY A 100 15.76 12.99 -1.51
CA GLY A 100 15.32 13.66 -0.28
C GLY A 100 15.98 13.10 0.97
N GLU A 101 15.74 13.77 2.09
CA GLU A 101 16.35 13.45 3.39
C GLU A 101 15.36 12.76 4.32
N GLY A 102 15.87 11.82 5.13
CA GLY A 102 15.09 11.11 6.14
C GLY A 102 14.91 9.62 5.83
N GLU A 103 14.89 8.83 6.90
CA GLU A 103 14.74 7.38 6.84
C GLU A 103 13.32 6.99 6.41
N TRP A 104 13.21 6.01 5.52
CA TRP A 104 11.94 5.35 5.21
C TRP A 104 11.54 4.43 6.35
N VAL A 105 10.48 4.79 7.08
CA VAL A 105 10.05 4.06 8.29
C VAL A 105 8.72 3.35 8.12
N GLY A 106 7.93 3.71 7.11
CA GLY A 106 6.60 3.15 6.95
C GLY A 106 6.08 3.16 5.53
N LEU A 107 5.00 2.43 5.34
CA LEU A 107 4.30 2.26 4.07
C LEU A 107 2.83 2.60 4.27
N MET A 108 2.17 3.19 3.27
CA MET A 108 0.73 3.43 3.25
C MET A 108 0.15 3.00 1.91
N GLY A 109 -0.92 2.22 1.94
CA GLY A 109 -1.63 1.76 0.75
C GLY A 109 -3.10 2.10 0.82
N PHE A 110 -3.69 2.50 -0.30
CA PHE A 110 -5.14 2.61 -0.44
C PHE A 110 -5.67 1.57 -1.42
N SER A 111 -6.71 0.82 -1.04
CA SER A 111 -7.35 -0.17 -1.91
C SER A 111 -6.34 -1.14 -2.52
N GLN A 112 -6.19 -1.20 -3.84
CA GLN A 112 -5.16 -2.00 -4.50
C GLN A 112 -3.73 -1.75 -3.98
N GLY A 113 -3.42 -0.51 -3.57
CA GLY A 113 -2.11 -0.16 -3.00
C GLY A 113 -1.81 -0.88 -1.68
N THR A 114 -2.81 -1.36 -0.93
CA THR A 114 -2.55 -2.17 0.28
C THR A 114 -1.88 -3.49 -0.04
N ARG A 115 -2.10 -4.02 -1.24
CA ARG A 115 -1.45 -5.25 -1.70
C ARG A 115 0.03 -5.03 -1.97
N VAL A 116 0.42 -3.86 -2.49
CA VAL A 116 1.82 -3.47 -2.65
C VAL A 116 2.49 -3.38 -1.27
N VAL A 117 1.85 -2.69 -0.33
CA VAL A 117 2.35 -2.58 1.06
C VAL A 117 2.55 -3.96 1.68
N GLY A 118 1.55 -4.83 1.63
CA GLY A 118 1.66 -6.19 2.16
C GLY A 118 2.79 -6.98 1.50
N GLY A 119 2.98 -6.85 0.19
CA GLY A 119 4.03 -7.55 -0.55
C GLY A 119 5.43 -7.10 -0.13
N ILE A 120 5.64 -5.79 0.05
CA ILE A 120 6.91 -5.24 0.54
C ILE A 120 7.21 -5.74 1.96
N LEU A 121 6.20 -5.73 2.85
CA LEU A 121 6.38 -6.21 4.23
C LEU A 121 6.72 -7.70 4.29
N ALA A 122 6.01 -8.51 3.50
CA ALA A 122 6.29 -9.95 3.39
C ALA A 122 7.69 -10.22 2.83
N ASP A 123 8.10 -9.49 1.78
CA ASP A 123 9.44 -9.59 1.20
C ASP A 123 10.53 -9.25 2.23
N GLN A 124 10.34 -8.18 3.00
CA GLN A 124 11.28 -7.77 4.05
C GLN A 124 11.41 -8.84 5.15
N MET A 125 10.30 -9.44 5.60
CA MET A 125 10.34 -10.54 6.56
C MET A 125 11.10 -11.74 6.00
N ARG A 126 10.82 -12.11 4.75
CA ARG A 126 11.46 -13.26 4.12
C ARG A 126 12.97 -13.07 3.97
N ARG A 127 13.43 -11.87 3.60
CA ARG A 127 14.86 -11.53 3.55
C ARG A 127 15.54 -11.73 4.91
N ARG A 128 14.88 -11.31 6.00
CA ARG A 128 15.38 -11.48 7.37
C ARG A 128 15.46 -12.95 7.76
N GLU A 129 14.43 -13.75 7.45
CA GLU A 129 14.39 -15.19 7.73
C GLU A 129 15.47 -15.97 6.98
N MET A 130 15.73 -15.60 5.72
CA MET A 130 16.78 -16.21 4.91
C MET A 130 18.18 -15.74 5.29
N GLY A 131 18.32 -14.83 6.26
CA GLY A 131 19.60 -14.29 6.70
C GLY A 131 20.33 -13.52 5.61
N VAL A 132 19.61 -12.93 4.65
CA VAL A 132 20.20 -12.10 3.60
C VAL A 132 20.89 -10.91 4.29
N PRO A 133 22.22 -10.73 4.12
CA PRO A 133 22.93 -9.63 4.76
C PRO A 133 22.37 -8.29 4.32
N ARG A 134 22.15 -7.40 5.29
CA ARG A 134 21.68 -6.05 5.00
C ARG A 134 22.78 -5.23 4.37
N ALA A 135 22.51 -4.65 3.19
CA ALA A 135 23.40 -3.68 2.58
C ALA A 135 23.34 -2.35 3.34
N GLU A 136 24.42 -1.56 3.30
CA GLU A 136 24.41 -0.20 3.83
C GLU A 136 23.37 0.63 3.08
N GLY A 137 22.45 1.27 3.81
CA GLY A 137 21.34 2.04 3.24
C GLY A 137 20.13 1.21 2.80
N GLU A 138 20.08 -0.09 3.10
CA GLU A 138 18.90 -0.91 2.79
C GLU A 138 17.66 -0.43 3.56
N LEU A 139 16.52 -0.36 2.84
CA LEU A 139 15.22 0.04 3.36
C LEU A 139 14.76 -0.84 4.53
N ASP A 140 14.17 -0.24 5.56
CA ASP A 140 13.69 -0.94 6.76
C ASP A 140 12.36 -0.40 7.26
N PHE A 141 11.27 -0.94 6.71
CA PHE A 141 9.94 -0.51 7.09
C PHE A 141 9.56 -1.08 8.46
N ARG A 142 9.16 -0.18 9.36
CA ARG A 142 8.76 -0.51 10.73
C ARG A 142 7.26 -0.77 10.85
N PHE A 143 6.45 -0.22 9.94
CA PHE A 143 5.00 -0.41 9.93
C PHE A 143 4.36 -0.24 8.55
N GLY A 144 3.15 -0.76 8.40
CA GLY A 144 2.27 -0.53 7.24
C GLY A 144 0.91 0.06 7.62
N ILE A 145 0.36 0.93 6.79
CA ILE A 145 -0.98 1.51 6.92
C ILE A 145 -1.82 1.03 5.73
N LEU A 146 -2.87 0.27 5.98
CA LEU A 146 -3.72 -0.36 4.97
C LEU A 146 -5.11 0.26 4.99
N CYS A 147 -5.40 1.14 4.05
CA CYS A 147 -6.67 1.83 3.93
C CYS A 147 -7.58 1.16 2.90
N MET A 148 -8.79 0.77 3.30
CA MET A 148 -9.82 0.24 2.38
C MET A 148 -9.33 -0.96 1.55
N GLY A 149 -8.46 -1.78 2.16
CA GLY A 149 -7.75 -2.89 1.50
C GLY A 149 -8.61 -4.12 1.25
N ALA A 150 -8.15 -4.95 0.31
CA ALA A 150 -8.70 -6.28 0.02
C ALA A 150 -7.67 -7.13 -0.76
N ALA A 151 -7.98 -8.42 -0.92
CA ALA A 151 -7.24 -9.42 -1.70
C ALA A 151 -5.81 -9.71 -1.17
N ALA A 152 -5.11 -10.63 -1.83
CA ALA A 152 -3.77 -11.05 -1.41
C ALA A 152 -2.73 -9.93 -1.56
N PRO A 153 -1.73 -9.85 -0.67
CA PRO A 153 -0.48 -9.12 -0.92
C PRO A 153 0.11 -9.42 -2.31
N MET A 154 0.83 -8.45 -2.86
CA MET A 154 1.60 -8.65 -4.08
C MET A 154 2.71 -9.66 -3.82
N VAL A 155 2.89 -10.60 -4.74
CA VAL A 155 3.91 -11.64 -4.63
C VAL A 155 5.25 -11.06 -5.08
N SER A 156 6.30 -11.20 -4.25
CA SER A 156 7.67 -10.86 -4.63
C SER A 156 8.40 -12.07 -5.25
N ASP A 157 9.57 -11.83 -5.84
CA ASP A 157 10.37 -12.90 -6.43
C ASP A 157 10.87 -13.90 -5.39
N LEU A 158 11.10 -13.41 -4.16
CA LEU A 158 11.46 -14.26 -3.04
C LEU A 158 10.29 -15.15 -2.59
N MET A 159 9.06 -14.65 -2.65
CA MET A 159 7.87 -15.44 -2.35
C MET A 159 7.60 -16.52 -3.42
N HIS A 160 7.90 -16.25 -4.69
CA HIS A 160 7.83 -17.28 -5.73
C HIS A 160 8.80 -18.44 -5.51
N ALA A 161 9.98 -18.16 -4.94
CA ALA A 161 11.04 -19.14 -4.73
C ALA A 161 10.83 -20.01 -3.47
N SER A 162 9.88 -19.66 -2.60
CA SER A 162 9.73 -20.23 -1.27
C SER A 162 8.25 -20.47 -0.95
N LEU A 163 7.79 -21.71 -1.13
CA LEU A 163 6.47 -22.15 -0.70
C LEU A 163 6.41 -22.31 0.82
N SER A 164 6.15 -21.23 1.55
CA SER A 164 5.46 -21.32 2.85
C SER A 164 4.19 -20.47 2.78
N GLU A 165 3.04 -21.11 2.67
CA GLU A 165 1.71 -20.46 2.68
C GLU A 165 1.30 -19.95 4.07
N GLU A 166 2.19 -20.07 5.07
CA GLU A 166 1.84 -20.08 6.50
C GLU A 166 2.42 -18.92 7.32
N ASP A 167 3.28 -18.08 6.73
CA ASP A 167 3.92 -16.99 7.46
C ASP A 167 3.08 -15.70 7.37
N LEU A 168 2.36 -15.40 8.45
CA LEU A 168 1.61 -14.16 8.59
C LEU A 168 2.57 -12.96 8.70
N ILE A 169 2.20 -11.82 8.11
CA ILE A 169 2.96 -10.56 8.26
C ILE A 169 2.90 -10.13 9.73
N THR A 170 4.05 -10.11 10.39
CA THR A 170 4.22 -9.73 11.81
C THR A 170 4.77 -8.31 12.00
N ILE A 171 5.19 -7.65 10.93
CA ILE A 171 5.54 -6.22 11.00
C ILE A 171 4.25 -5.43 11.34
N PRO A 172 4.28 -4.52 12.33
CA PRO A 172 3.08 -3.79 12.77
C PRO A 172 2.28 -3.17 11.64
N THR A 173 0.95 -3.37 11.66
CA THR A 173 0.05 -2.77 10.67
C THR A 173 -1.13 -2.06 11.30
N LEU A 174 -1.61 -1.01 10.62
CA LEU A 174 -2.89 -0.37 10.91
C LEU A 174 -3.83 -0.54 9.73
N HIS A 175 -4.93 -1.25 9.95
CA HIS A 175 -5.97 -1.51 8.97
C HIS A 175 -7.16 -0.58 9.21
N LEU A 176 -7.44 0.28 8.24
CA LEU A 176 -8.64 1.12 8.19
C LEU A 176 -9.66 0.47 7.25
N HIS A 177 -10.81 0.06 7.79
CA HIS A 177 -11.89 -0.52 6.99
C HIS A 177 -13.17 0.32 7.03
N GLY A 178 -13.75 0.59 5.87
CA GLY A 178 -15.04 1.25 5.74
C GLY A 178 -16.17 0.24 5.86
N THR A 179 -17.05 0.33 6.85
CA THR A 179 -18.18 -0.60 7.02
C THR A 179 -19.26 -0.46 5.94
N LYS A 180 -19.20 0.60 5.11
CA LYS A 180 -20.04 0.79 3.92
C LYS A 180 -19.25 0.58 2.62
N ASP A 181 -18.00 0.15 2.72
CA ASP A 181 -17.17 -0.18 1.57
C ASP A 181 -17.57 -1.55 1.02
N VAL A 182 -17.62 -1.68 -0.30
CA VAL A 182 -17.79 -2.96 -1.00
C VAL A 182 -16.69 -3.96 -0.66
N ASN A 183 -15.51 -3.47 -0.25
CA ASN A 183 -14.38 -4.27 0.17
C ASN A 183 -14.39 -4.65 1.65
N TYR A 184 -15.34 -4.20 2.47
CA TYR A 184 -15.31 -4.41 3.92
C TYR A 184 -15.05 -5.86 4.34
N GLU A 185 -15.87 -6.78 3.85
CA GLU A 185 -15.73 -8.21 4.16
C GLU A 185 -14.45 -8.82 3.54
N ASN A 186 -14.02 -8.33 2.38
CA ASN A 186 -12.80 -8.78 1.73
C ASN A 186 -11.54 -8.26 2.44
N GLY A 187 -11.58 -7.07 3.04
CA GLY A 187 -10.53 -6.53 3.89
C GLY A 187 -10.36 -7.33 5.16
N LYS A 188 -11.46 -7.76 5.79
CA LYS A 188 -11.42 -8.69 6.93
C LYS A 188 -10.84 -10.05 6.57
N LYS A 189 -11.18 -10.58 5.38
CA LYS A 189 -10.56 -11.82 4.87
C LYS A 189 -9.06 -11.65 4.61
N GLN A 190 -8.65 -10.54 4.00
CA GLN A 190 -7.25 -10.18 3.80
C GLN A 190 -6.49 -10.13 5.14
N LEU A 191 -7.02 -9.39 6.12
CA LEU A 191 -6.43 -9.29 7.46
C LEU A 191 -6.22 -10.68 8.08
N LYS A 192 -7.26 -11.52 8.07
CA LYS A 192 -7.20 -12.86 8.67
C LYS A 192 -6.19 -13.78 7.97
N ALA A 193 -6.10 -13.68 6.64
CA ALA A 193 -5.31 -14.61 5.84
C ALA A 193 -3.81 -14.27 5.82
N TYR A 194 -3.42 -13.00 5.98
CA TYR A 194 -2.06 -12.57 5.66
C TYR A 194 -1.36 -11.78 6.77
N TYR A 195 -2.03 -11.40 7.86
CA TYR A 195 -1.45 -10.53 8.89
C TYR A 195 -1.62 -11.15 10.27
N ASP A 196 -0.61 -11.03 11.13
CA ASP A 196 -0.67 -11.51 12.51
C ASP A 196 -1.53 -10.55 13.36
N GLN A 197 -2.59 -11.08 13.96
CA GLN A 197 -3.56 -10.28 14.71
C GLN A 197 -2.99 -9.70 16.01
N SER A 198 -1.86 -10.19 16.52
CA SER A 198 -1.17 -9.62 17.68
C SER A 198 -0.41 -8.33 17.34
N THR A 199 -0.10 -8.11 16.06
CA THR A 199 0.64 -6.93 15.56
C THR A 199 -0.19 -6.03 14.66
N ALA A 200 -1.38 -6.48 14.25
CA ALA A 200 -2.34 -5.71 13.48
C ALA A 200 -3.30 -4.92 14.39
N THR A 201 -3.35 -3.61 14.21
CA THR A 201 -4.37 -2.72 14.76
C THR A 201 -5.46 -2.50 13.71
N VAL A 202 -6.74 -2.61 14.10
CA VAL A 202 -7.87 -2.45 13.18
C VAL A 202 -8.78 -1.31 13.62
N TRP A 203 -9.25 -0.51 12.67
CA TRP A 203 -10.30 0.47 12.89
C TRP A 203 -11.35 0.40 11.79
N ASP A 204 -12.54 -0.09 12.19
CA ASP A 204 -13.74 -0.06 11.37
C ASP A 204 -14.45 1.31 11.51
N ILE A 205 -14.81 1.93 10.39
CA ILE A 205 -15.40 3.26 10.32
C ILE A 205 -16.59 3.29 9.34
N ALA A 206 -17.62 4.10 9.58
CA ALA A 206 -18.83 4.17 8.74
C ALA A 206 -18.66 4.91 7.39
N TYR A 207 -17.63 4.55 6.61
CA TYR A 207 -17.27 5.14 5.33
C TYR A 207 -17.48 4.17 4.17
N HIS A 208 -17.70 4.75 2.99
CA HIS A 208 -17.57 4.04 1.71
C HIS A 208 -16.09 3.91 1.33
N HIS A 209 -15.80 3.50 0.09
CA HIS A 209 -14.44 3.33 -0.44
C HIS A 209 -13.66 4.65 -0.59
N ALA A 210 -13.21 5.24 0.52
CA ALA A 210 -12.58 6.55 0.57
C ALA A 210 -11.69 6.75 1.81
N MET A 211 -10.76 7.70 1.73
CA MET A 211 -10.03 8.18 2.92
C MET A 211 -10.96 8.98 3.85
N PRO A 212 -10.71 8.98 5.18
CA PRO A 212 -11.49 9.78 6.12
C PRO A 212 -11.40 11.28 5.81
N TRP A 213 -12.53 12.00 5.86
CA TRP A 213 -12.57 13.45 5.59
C TRP A 213 -13.25 14.27 6.68
N TYR A 214 -14.05 13.65 7.57
CA TYR A 214 -14.57 14.35 8.74
C TYR A 214 -13.45 14.56 9.75
N ARG A 215 -13.31 15.80 10.23
CA ARG A 215 -12.19 16.22 11.09
C ARG A 215 -11.95 15.30 12.29
N ALA A 216 -13.01 14.88 12.99
CA ALA A 216 -12.89 14.00 14.16
C ALA A 216 -12.28 12.64 13.79
N ASP A 217 -12.68 12.08 12.65
CA ASP A 217 -12.16 10.81 12.14
C ASP A 217 -10.70 10.96 11.71
N VAL A 218 -10.35 12.04 11.01
CA VAL A 218 -8.95 12.28 10.62
C VAL A 218 -8.06 12.44 11.85
N LEU A 219 -8.52 13.17 12.89
CA LEU A 219 -7.76 13.32 14.14
C LEU A 219 -7.56 11.97 14.86
N LYS A 220 -8.60 11.13 14.91
CA LYS A 220 -8.46 9.76 15.44
C LYS A 220 -7.46 8.95 14.60
N PHE A 221 -7.51 9.07 13.28
CA PHE A 221 -6.58 8.36 12.40
C PHE A 221 -5.12 8.76 12.65
N VAL A 222 -4.89 10.07 12.80
CA VAL A 222 -3.58 10.65 13.15
C VAL A 222 -3.07 10.09 14.48
N GLU A 223 -3.93 10.02 15.49
CA GLU A 223 -3.57 9.45 16.80
C GLU A 223 -3.16 7.97 16.67
N MET A 224 -3.90 7.19 15.88
CA MET A 224 -3.57 5.79 15.64
C MET A 224 -2.24 5.62 14.90
N ILE A 225 -1.98 6.42 13.87
CA ILE A 225 -0.71 6.39 13.13
C ILE A 225 0.47 6.74 14.04
N ARG A 226 0.31 7.74 14.92
CA ARG A 226 1.34 8.11 15.89
C ARG A 226 1.65 7.03 16.93
N LYS A 227 0.77 6.04 17.12
CA LYS A 227 1.02 4.92 18.03
C LYS A 227 1.81 3.78 17.38
N LEU A 228 1.99 3.81 16.04
CA LEU A 228 2.79 2.82 15.30
C LEU A 228 4.29 3.11 15.32
N TYR A 229 4.68 4.34 15.68
CA TYR A 229 6.04 4.87 15.61
C TYR A 229 6.47 5.41 16.96
#